data_AF-A0A2T0MFA3-F1
#
_entry.id   AF-A0A2T0MFA3-F1
#
_cell.length_a   1.000
_cell.length_b   1.000
_cell.length_c   1.000
_cell.angle_alpha   90.00
_cell.angle_beta   90.00
_cell.angle_gamma   90.00
#
_symmetry.space_group_name_H-M   'P 1'
#
loop_
_entity.id
_entity.type
_entity.pdbx_description
1 polymer ?
#
loop_
_entity_poly.entity_id
_entity_poly.type
_entity_poly.pdbx_seq_one_letter_code
_entity_poly.pdbx_strand_id
1 'polypeptide(L)'
;MELTQYFKEAGISFFVIGATARDIIMELHNEKSGRLTHDLDIAITVNDWEQWKKVEEEIISLENFTKDKNQKQRFIYKGKFQLDIVPFGEIMKQDSRIFWPPDEEFAMSVLGFSAADEAALSISIDKETDIKIATLSGIFLLKIAAWKDRNHKNNKDADDMGFILENYLNINSERAAMEHYDEVYGVEPFSTITSGATLLGKDINELLKTHQKTKASIVEILTAENNKKEDSKLINQIIETHKAFSFEEVLNSIENIINQLN
;
A
#
# COMPACT_ATOMS: atom_id res chain seq x y z
N MET A 1 5.71 19.66 -8.97
CA MET A 1 5.07 20.66 -9.87
C MET A 1 4.85 20.12 -11.28
N GLU A 2 5.89 19.67 -12.01
CA GLU A 2 5.74 19.16 -13.40
C GLU A 2 4.66 18.07 -13.55
N LEU A 3 4.71 17.01 -12.74
CA LEU A 3 3.72 15.91 -12.81
C LEU A 3 2.32 16.31 -12.34
N THR A 4 2.23 17.10 -11.26
CA THR A 4 0.95 17.55 -10.73
C THR A 4 0.20 18.40 -11.76
N GLN A 5 0.92 19.30 -12.44
CA GLN A 5 0.33 20.13 -13.50
C GLN A 5 -0.12 19.26 -14.68
N TYR A 6 0.74 18.33 -15.12
CA TYR A 6 0.41 17.39 -16.19
C TYR A 6 -0.88 16.60 -15.89
N PHE A 7 -0.95 15.92 -14.74
CA PHE A 7 -2.12 15.11 -14.40
C PHE A 7 -3.39 15.93 -14.26
N LYS A 8 -3.28 17.17 -13.74
CA LYS A 8 -4.40 18.11 -13.68
C LYS A 8 -4.90 18.50 -15.07
N GLU A 9 -4.01 18.80 -16.02
CA GLU A 9 -4.36 19.13 -17.40
C GLU A 9 -4.94 17.92 -18.16
N ALA A 10 -4.41 16.73 -17.90
CA ALA A 10 -4.89 15.47 -18.47
C ALA A 10 -6.22 15.00 -17.86
N GLY A 11 -6.69 15.61 -16.77
CA GLY A 11 -7.88 15.18 -16.03
C GLY A 11 -7.71 13.81 -15.36
N ILE A 12 -6.48 13.44 -15.00
CA ILE A 12 -6.12 12.16 -14.40
C ILE A 12 -5.90 12.36 -12.90
N SER A 13 -6.60 11.57 -12.09
CA SER A 13 -6.34 11.55 -10.64
C SER A 13 -5.13 10.66 -10.35
N PHE A 14 -4.31 11.09 -9.40
CA PHE A 14 -3.22 10.29 -8.88
C PHE A 14 -3.15 10.39 -7.36
N PHE A 15 -2.59 9.36 -6.73
CA PHE A 15 -2.22 9.40 -5.32
C PHE A 15 -0.88 8.70 -5.09
N VAL A 16 -0.15 9.16 -4.08
CA VAL A 16 1.14 8.62 -3.68
C VAL A 16 0.92 7.34 -2.89
N ILE A 17 1.68 6.29 -3.24
CA ILE A 17 1.64 4.98 -2.60
C ILE A 17 3.05 4.56 -2.14
N GLY A 18 3.18 3.33 -1.67
CA GLY A 18 4.48 2.74 -1.36
C GLY A 18 5.18 3.37 -0.16
N ALA A 19 6.50 3.22 -0.10
CA ALA A 19 7.29 3.64 1.05
C ALA A 19 7.25 5.15 1.26
N THR A 20 7.22 5.95 0.17
CA THR A 20 7.13 7.41 0.26
C THR A 20 5.84 7.88 0.92
N ALA A 21 4.70 7.27 0.57
CA ALA A 21 3.43 7.56 1.24
C ALA A 21 3.51 7.25 2.74
N ARG A 22 4.00 6.07 3.09
CA ARG A 22 4.18 5.64 4.49
C ARG A 22 5.05 6.62 5.25
N ASP A 23 6.19 7.00 4.69
CA ASP A 23 7.16 7.88 5.35
C ASP A 23 6.60 9.28 5.61
N ILE A 24 5.80 9.81 4.68
CA ILE A 24 5.08 11.08 4.88
C ILE A 24 4.08 10.95 6.02
N ILE A 25 3.31 9.85 6.09
CA ILE A 25 2.38 9.63 7.20
C ILE A 25 3.12 9.52 8.54
N MET A 26 4.27 8.82 8.59
CA MET A 26 5.09 8.78 9.81
C MET A 26 5.49 10.19 10.26
N GLU A 27 6.00 11.01 9.34
CA GLU A 27 6.47 12.35 9.64
C GLU A 27 5.35 13.28 10.13
N LEU A 28 4.14 13.18 9.53
CA LEU A 28 2.96 13.94 9.98
C LEU A 28 2.56 13.61 11.43
N HIS A 29 2.90 12.42 11.92
CA HIS A 29 2.66 12.00 13.29
C HIS A 29 3.89 12.14 14.20
N ASN A 30 4.94 12.86 13.76
CA ASN A 30 6.23 13.01 14.46
C ASN A 30 6.95 11.68 14.76
N GLU A 31 6.66 10.65 13.97
CA GLU A 31 7.30 9.34 14.07
C GLU A 31 8.46 9.20 13.09
N LYS A 32 9.42 8.32 13.42
CA LYS A 32 10.60 8.11 12.57
C LYS A 32 10.27 7.19 11.40
N SER A 33 10.45 7.67 10.18
CA SER A 33 10.65 6.78 9.05
C SER A 33 12.01 6.08 9.16
N GLY A 34 12.03 4.75 9.05
CA GLY A 34 13.27 3.97 9.14
C GLY A 34 14.22 4.14 7.94
N ARG A 35 13.70 4.43 6.73
CA ARG A 35 14.50 4.49 5.49
C ARG A 35 14.16 5.74 4.69
N LEU A 36 15.18 6.51 4.29
CA LEU A 36 15.03 7.52 3.23
C LEU A 36 14.91 6.82 1.87
N THR A 37 13.68 6.65 1.37
CA THR A 37 13.46 6.20 -0.01
C THR A 37 13.72 7.34 -0.99
N HIS A 38 14.36 7.01 -2.11
CA HIS A 38 14.58 7.95 -3.23
C HIS A 38 13.62 7.67 -4.40
N ASP A 39 12.75 6.67 -4.24
CA ASP A 39 11.80 6.19 -5.24
C ASP A 39 10.42 6.77 -4.91
N LEU A 40 9.73 7.35 -5.90
CA LEU A 40 8.36 7.80 -5.78
C LEU A 40 7.45 6.80 -6.48
N ASP A 41 6.52 6.20 -5.74
CA ASP A 41 5.47 5.36 -6.31
C ASP A 41 4.15 6.13 -6.32
N ILE A 42 3.49 6.18 -7.49
CA ILE A 42 2.14 6.75 -7.61
C ILE A 42 1.22 5.76 -8.33
N ALA A 43 -0.07 5.87 -8.03
CA ALA A 43 -1.13 5.18 -8.73
C ALA A 43 -1.96 6.19 -9.52
N ILE A 44 -2.36 5.84 -10.75
CA ILE A 44 -3.17 6.71 -11.61
C ILE A 44 -4.41 5.98 -12.14
N THR A 45 -5.53 6.70 -12.23
CA THR A 45 -6.75 6.18 -12.84
C THR A 45 -6.69 6.29 -14.35
N VAL A 46 -6.69 5.17 -15.06
CA VAL A 46 -6.76 5.13 -16.53
C VAL A 46 -7.80 4.13 -17.01
N ASN A 47 -8.41 4.45 -18.15
CA ASN A 47 -9.52 3.71 -18.72
C ASN A 47 -9.05 2.51 -19.55
N ASP A 48 -7.94 2.67 -20.28
CA ASP A 48 -7.42 1.65 -21.19
C ASP A 48 -5.92 1.85 -21.49
N TRP A 49 -5.37 0.92 -22.28
CA TRP A 49 -3.96 0.96 -22.69
C TRP A 49 -3.64 2.09 -23.69
N GLU A 50 -4.63 2.64 -24.38
CA GLU A 50 -4.43 3.79 -25.27
C GLU A 50 -4.19 5.06 -24.44
N GLN A 51 -5.00 5.27 -23.40
CA GLN A 51 -4.79 6.34 -22.44
C GLN A 51 -3.45 6.17 -21.70
N TRP A 52 -3.11 4.95 -21.26
CA TRP A 52 -1.80 4.69 -20.66
C TRP A 52 -0.64 5.06 -21.60
N LYS A 53 -0.73 4.66 -22.88
CA LYS A 53 0.29 4.98 -23.88
C LYS A 53 0.43 6.48 -24.06
N LYS A 54 -0.67 7.22 -24.09
CA LYS A 54 -0.67 8.68 -24.15
C LYS A 54 0.02 9.28 -22.92
N VAL A 55 -0.28 8.78 -21.72
CA VAL A 55 0.41 9.21 -20.49
C VAL A 55 1.91 8.99 -20.57
N GLU A 56 2.33 7.82 -21.05
CA GLU A 56 3.73 7.50 -21.22
C GLU A 56 4.43 8.46 -22.20
N GLU A 57 3.84 8.69 -23.38
CA GLU A 57 4.38 9.60 -24.39
C GLU A 57 4.47 11.05 -23.89
N GLU A 58 3.43 11.54 -23.21
CA GLU A 58 3.37 12.90 -22.70
C GLU A 58 4.34 13.12 -21.53
N ILE A 59 4.46 12.18 -20.59
CA ILE A 59 5.45 12.29 -19.50
C ILE A 59 6.87 12.29 -20.07
N ILE A 60 7.19 11.44 -21.06
CA ILE A 60 8.53 11.41 -21.68
C ILE A 60 8.81 12.67 -22.52
N SER A 61 7.77 13.39 -22.96
CA SER A 61 7.94 14.67 -23.66
C SER A 61 8.36 15.82 -22.74
N LEU A 62 8.23 15.66 -21.42
CA LEU A 62 8.71 16.60 -20.42
C LEU A 62 10.25 16.55 -20.32
N GLU A 63 10.88 17.72 -20.20
CA GLU A 63 12.34 17.90 -20.29
C GLU A 63 13.16 16.95 -19.39
N ASN A 64 12.66 16.67 -18.19
CA ASN A 64 13.40 15.96 -17.15
C ASN A 64 13.10 14.46 -17.05
N PHE A 65 12.25 13.92 -17.92
CA PHE A 65 11.75 12.55 -17.80
C PHE A 65 12.27 11.65 -18.91
N THR A 66 12.61 10.42 -18.55
CA THR A 66 12.91 9.34 -19.49
C THR A 66 12.25 8.05 -19.02
N LYS A 67 12.08 7.08 -19.92
CA LYS A 67 11.53 5.76 -19.58
C LYS A 67 12.62 4.78 -19.18
N ASP A 68 12.37 3.97 -18.16
CA ASP A 68 13.22 2.82 -17.85
C ASP A 68 13.03 1.72 -18.92
N LYS A 69 14.13 1.15 -19.41
CA LYS A 69 14.09 0.15 -20.49
C LYS A 69 13.65 -1.25 -20.02
N ASN A 70 13.72 -1.50 -18.71
CA ASN A 70 13.53 -2.82 -18.11
C ASN A 70 12.27 -2.90 -17.22
N GLN A 71 11.67 -1.77 -16.86
CA GLN A 71 10.52 -1.70 -15.94
C GLN A 71 9.38 -0.91 -16.59
N LYS A 72 8.29 -1.61 -16.95
CA LYS A 72 7.18 -1.03 -17.73
C LYS A 72 6.44 0.10 -17.00
N GLN A 73 6.41 0.08 -15.68
CA GLN A 73 5.83 1.13 -14.82
C GLN A 73 6.76 2.32 -14.57
N ARG A 74 8.06 2.20 -14.86
CA ARG A 74 9.08 3.11 -14.32
C ARG A 74 9.50 4.21 -15.29
N PHE A 75 9.58 5.41 -14.74
CA PHE A 75 10.16 6.60 -15.33
C PHE A 75 11.36 7.06 -14.49
N ILE A 76 12.28 7.78 -15.10
CA ILE A 76 13.48 8.31 -14.48
C ILE A 76 13.45 9.83 -14.60
N TYR A 77 13.36 10.52 -13.45
CA TYR A 77 13.41 11.97 -13.34
C TYR A 77 14.85 12.45 -13.11
N LYS A 78 15.29 13.43 -13.90
CA LYS A 78 16.63 14.04 -13.87
C LYS A 78 17.77 13.00 -13.91
N GLY A 79 17.53 11.87 -14.59
CA GLY A 79 18.50 10.78 -14.71
C GLY A 79 18.85 10.04 -13.41
N LYS A 80 18.16 10.32 -12.29
CA LYS A 80 18.55 9.79 -10.97
C LYS A 80 17.37 9.25 -10.15
N PHE A 81 16.23 9.92 -10.17
CA PHE A 81 15.11 9.60 -9.29
C PHE A 81 14.14 8.67 -9.99
N GLN A 82 13.76 7.57 -9.34
CA GLN A 82 12.84 6.60 -9.90
C GLN A 82 11.41 7.04 -9.59
N LEU A 83 10.55 7.01 -10.60
CA LEU A 83 9.12 7.21 -10.49
C LEU A 83 8.41 5.98 -11.05
N ASP A 84 7.79 5.20 -10.18
CA ASP A 84 6.95 4.08 -10.60
C ASP A 84 5.48 4.56 -10.65
N ILE A 85 4.87 4.46 -11.84
CA ILE A 85 3.47 4.84 -12.08
C ILE A 85 2.67 3.57 -12.34
N VAL A 86 1.72 3.26 -11.46
CA VAL A 86 0.87 2.07 -11.55
C VAL A 86 -0.52 2.48 -12.07
N PRO A 87 -0.92 2.03 -13.28
CA PRO A 87 -2.27 2.27 -13.77
C PRO A 87 -3.29 1.35 -13.09
N PHE A 88 -4.43 1.89 -12.70
CA PHE A 88 -5.60 1.14 -12.22
C PHE A 88 -6.89 1.83 -12.69
N GLY A 89 -8.05 1.22 -12.45
CA GLY A 89 -9.34 1.73 -12.93
C GLY A 89 -9.94 0.83 -14.00
N GLU A 90 -10.58 1.40 -15.03
CA GLU A 90 -11.25 0.58 -16.06
C GLU A 90 -10.26 -0.23 -16.91
N ILE A 91 -8.96 0.11 -16.87
CA ILE A 91 -7.87 -0.66 -17.51
C ILE A 91 -7.73 -2.09 -16.95
N MET A 92 -8.26 -2.34 -15.75
CA MET A 92 -8.18 -3.63 -15.09
C MET A 92 -8.97 -4.68 -15.88
N LYS A 93 -8.35 -5.85 -16.08
CA LYS A 93 -9.04 -7.06 -16.56
C LYS A 93 -9.61 -7.83 -15.34
N GLN A 94 -10.05 -9.07 -15.58
CA GLN A 94 -10.56 -9.96 -14.52
C GLN A 94 -9.61 -10.05 -13.32
N ASP A 95 -10.19 -10.21 -12.13
CA ASP A 95 -9.49 -10.39 -10.84
C ASP A 95 -8.58 -9.23 -10.41
N SER A 96 -8.93 -7.99 -10.80
CA SER A 96 -8.17 -6.78 -10.45
C SER A 96 -6.71 -6.86 -10.89
N ARG A 97 -6.47 -7.35 -12.11
CA ARG A 97 -5.13 -7.46 -12.70
C ARG A 97 -4.99 -6.60 -13.95
N ILE A 98 -3.80 -6.04 -14.13
CA ILE A 98 -3.37 -5.40 -15.39
C ILE A 98 -2.33 -6.29 -16.07
N PHE A 99 -2.38 -6.35 -17.39
CA PHE A 99 -1.50 -7.18 -18.21
C PHE A 99 -0.75 -6.27 -19.18
N TRP A 100 0.53 -6.06 -18.91
CA TRP A 100 1.29 -5.05 -19.63
C TRP A 100 1.53 -5.45 -21.10
N PRO A 101 1.15 -4.61 -22.09
CA PRO A 101 1.42 -4.88 -23.50
C PRO A 101 2.93 -4.82 -23.81
N PRO A 102 3.37 -5.36 -24.96
CA PRO A 102 2.60 -6.18 -25.90
C PRO A 102 2.49 -7.65 -25.46
N ASP A 103 3.36 -8.10 -24.56
CA ASP A 103 3.51 -9.52 -24.24
C ASP A 103 2.30 -10.07 -23.48
N GLU A 104 1.63 -9.22 -22.67
CA GLU A 104 0.55 -9.61 -21.75
C GLU A 104 0.88 -10.77 -20.79
N GLU A 105 2.13 -11.26 -20.76
CA GLU A 105 2.54 -12.38 -19.90
C GLU A 105 2.68 -11.97 -18.43
N PHE A 106 3.01 -10.69 -18.18
CA PHE A 106 3.22 -10.17 -16.84
C PHE A 106 1.96 -9.49 -16.31
N ALA A 107 1.22 -10.23 -15.51
CA ALA A 107 0.08 -9.71 -14.79
C ALA A 107 0.52 -9.07 -13.47
N MET A 108 0.14 -7.82 -13.20
CA MET A 108 0.30 -7.15 -11.91
C MET A 108 -1.08 -7.04 -11.24
N SER A 109 -1.20 -7.50 -10.00
CA SER A 109 -2.39 -7.22 -9.21
C SER A 109 -2.43 -5.74 -8.81
N VAL A 110 -3.59 -5.12 -9.04
CA VAL A 110 -3.97 -3.81 -8.53
C VAL A 110 -5.18 -3.95 -7.59
N LEU A 111 -5.30 -5.11 -6.95
CA LEU A 111 -6.30 -5.39 -5.93
C LEU A 111 -6.18 -4.39 -4.78
N GLY A 112 -7.28 -3.73 -4.44
CA GLY A 112 -7.34 -2.75 -3.35
C GLY A 112 -7.01 -1.30 -3.75
N PHE A 113 -6.59 -1.03 -4.99
CA PHE A 113 -6.24 0.33 -5.42
C PHE A 113 -7.43 1.29 -5.36
N SER A 114 -8.62 0.88 -5.80
CA SER A 114 -9.83 1.72 -5.73
C SER A 114 -10.20 2.07 -4.29
N ALA A 115 -10.20 1.09 -3.38
CA ALA A 115 -10.45 1.32 -1.96
C ALA A 115 -9.40 2.25 -1.31
N ALA A 116 -8.12 2.07 -1.69
CA ALA A 116 -7.03 2.90 -1.19
C ALA A 116 -7.10 4.36 -1.70
N ASP A 117 -7.50 4.59 -2.95
CA ASP A 117 -7.70 5.94 -3.51
C ASP A 117 -8.89 6.66 -2.86
N GLU A 118 -10.01 5.96 -2.68
CA GLU A 118 -11.22 6.50 -2.05
C GLU A 118 -10.97 7.02 -0.62
N ALA A 119 -10.04 6.39 0.09
CA ALA A 119 -9.66 6.76 1.45
C ALA A 119 -8.35 7.55 1.56
N ALA A 120 -7.70 7.89 0.43
CA ALA A 120 -6.45 8.61 0.44
C ALA A 120 -6.61 9.98 1.12
N LEU A 121 -5.61 10.36 1.91
CA LEU A 121 -5.55 11.65 2.61
C LEU A 121 -5.08 12.74 1.66
N SER A 122 -5.76 13.88 1.65
CA SER A 122 -5.30 15.06 0.93
C SER A 122 -4.36 15.87 1.81
N ILE A 123 -3.11 16.04 1.36
CA ILE A 123 -2.07 16.78 2.07
C ILE A 123 -1.64 17.96 1.20
N SER A 124 -1.59 19.15 1.80
CA SER A 124 -1.16 20.37 1.11
C SER A 124 0.35 20.54 1.23
N ILE A 125 1.05 20.52 0.10
CA ILE A 125 2.49 20.83 0.00
C ILE A 125 2.63 22.32 -0.29
N ASP A 126 3.41 22.99 0.56
CA ASP A 126 3.73 24.42 0.48
C ASP A 126 2.51 25.36 0.37
N LYS A 127 1.32 24.89 0.77
CA LYS A 127 0.01 25.58 0.65
C LYS A 127 -0.42 25.90 -0.80
N GLU A 128 0.24 25.30 -1.78
CA GLU A 128 -0.02 25.56 -3.20
C GLU A 128 -0.49 24.33 -3.96
N THR A 129 -0.13 23.13 -3.49
CA THR A 129 -0.44 21.87 -4.18
C THR A 129 -0.99 20.83 -3.22
N ASP A 130 -2.23 20.42 -3.44
CA ASP A 130 -2.81 19.28 -2.72
C ASP A 130 -2.46 17.98 -3.44
N ILE A 131 -1.91 17.03 -2.68
CA ILE A 131 -1.57 15.69 -3.16
C ILE A 131 -2.30 14.66 -2.30
N LYS A 132 -2.93 13.68 -2.95
CA LYS A 132 -3.49 12.53 -2.27
C LYS A 132 -2.40 11.53 -1.91
N ILE A 133 -2.46 10.98 -0.70
CA ILE A 133 -1.50 9.99 -0.19
C ILE A 133 -2.27 8.84 0.45
N ALA A 134 -1.88 7.60 0.13
CA ALA A 134 -2.46 6.42 0.75
C ALA A 134 -2.28 6.42 2.27
N THR A 135 -3.33 6.08 3.01
CA THR A 135 -3.26 5.84 4.46
C THR A 135 -2.39 4.62 4.76
N LEU A 136 -1.92 4.46 6.01
CA LEU A 136 -1.18 3.25 6.40
C LEU A 136 -2.02 1.97 6.21
N SER A 137 -3.32 2.00 6.50
CA SER A 137 -4.23 0.88 6.24
C SER A 137 -4.38 0.60 4.74
N GLY A 138 -4.43 1.64 3.90
CA GLY A 138 -4.41 1.51 2.45
C GLY A 138 -3.11 0.91 1.93
N ILE A 139 -1.96 1.35 2.45
CA ILE A 139 -0.65 0.79 2.09
C ILE A 139 -0.58 -0.68 2.50
N PHE A 140 -0.97 -1.02 3.73
CA PHE A 140 -1.00 -2.41 4.21
C PHE A 140 -1.86 -3.30 3.30
N LEU A 141 -3.06 -2.84 2.93
CA LEU A 141 -3.94 -3.51 1.98
C LEU A 141 -3.25 -3.78 0.64
N LEU A 142 -2.60 -2.77 0.04
CA LEU A 142 -1.88 -2.92 -1.22
C LEU A 142 -0.68 -3.87 -1.09
N LYS A 143 -0.01 -3.89 0.08
CA LYS A 143 1.11 -4.79 0.35
C LYS A 143 0.70 -6.25 0.44
N ILE A 144 -0.49 -6.58 0.95
CA ILE A 144 -1.02 -7.96 0.95
C ILE A 144 -1.10 -8.49 -0.48
N ALA A 145 -1.70 -7.70 -1.39
CA ALA A 145 -1.83 -8.08 -2.81
C ALA A 145 -0.47 -8.19 -3.50
N ALA A 146 0.40 -7.19 -3.30
CA ALA A 146 1.75 -7.20 -3.87
C ALA A 146 2.57 -8.39 -3.37
N TRP A 147 2.54 -8.66 -2.06
CA TRP A 147 3.21 -9.80 -1.44
C TRP A 147 2.72 -11.12 -2.04
N LYS A 148 1.41 -11.31 -2.21
CA LYS A 148 0.85 -12.53 -2.81
C LYS A 148 1.40 -12.78 -4.22
N ASP A 149 1.61 -11.74 -5.01
CA ASP A 149 2.13 -11.81 -6.37
C ASP A 149 3.65 -12.05 -6.42
N ARG A 150 4.44 -11.44 -5.51
CA ARG A 150 5.91 -11.39 -5.64
C ARG A 150 6.74 -11.82 -4.43
N ASN A 151 6.15 -12.46 -3.42
CA ASN A 151 6.87 -12.95 -2.23
C ASN A 151 8.04 -13.92 -2.54
N HIS A 152 8.09 -14.51 -3.74
CA HIS A 152 9.19 -15.36 -4.19
C HIS A 152 10.44 -14.58 -4.61
N LYS A 153 10.33 -13.27 -4.86
CA LYS A 153 11.44 -12.43 -5.33
C LYS A 153 12.23 -11.79 -4.20
N ASN A 154 11.55 -11.32 -3.15
CA ASN A 154 12.14 -10.71 -1.96
C ASN A 154 11.08 -10.62 -0.84
N ASN A 155 11.47 -10.07 0.32
CA ASN A 155 10.63 -9.87 1.50
C ASN A 155 10.22 -8.40 1.74
N LYS A 156 10.41 -7.49 0.76
CA LYS A 156 10.17 -6.04 0.96
C LYS A 156 8.71 -5.70 1.30
N ASP A 157 7.75 -6.43 0.74
CA ASP A 157 6.33 -6.19 1.06
C ASP A 157 5.99 -6.68 2.48
N ALA A 158 6.57 -7.79 2.92
CA ALA A 158 6.44 -8.29 4.29
C ALA A 158 7.14 -7.36 5.30
N ASP A 159 8.34 -6.87 4.97
CA ASP A 159 9.08 -5.85 5.74
C ASP A 159 8.22 -4.59 5.98
N ASP A 160 7.54 -4.11 4.93
CA ASP A 160 6.66 -2.94 5.02
C ASP A 160 5.40 -3.21 5.86
N MET A 161 4.80 -4.40 5.72
CA MET A 161 3.68 -4.82 6.58
C MET A 161 4.10 -4.90 8.05
N GLY A 162 5.26 -5.49 8.35
CA GLY A 162 5.80 -5.56 9.71
C GLY A 162 6.05 -4.18 10.32
N PHE A 163 6.60 -3.25 9.53
CA PHE A 163 6.81 -1.86 9.96
C PHE A 163 5.49 -1.17 10.29
N ILE A 164 4.45 -1.36 9.46
CA ILE A 164 3.13 -0.78 9.74
C ILE A 164 2.56 -1.37 11.02
N LEU A 165 2.65 -2.70 11.23
CA LEU A 165 2.19 -3.36 12.46
C LEU A 165 2.89 -2.80 13.71
N GLU A 166 4.20 -2.58 13.65
CA GLU A 166 5.00 -2.03 14.75
C GLU A 166 4.51 -0.66 15.21
N ASN A 167 4.13 0.19 14.24
CA ASN A 167 3.88 1.60 14.48
C ASN A 167 2.38 1.97 14.56
N TYR A 168 1.48 1.05 14.17
CA TYR A 168 0.07 1.40 13.96
C TYR A 168 -0.61 1.92 15.21
N LEU A 169 -0.38 1.28 16.36
CA LEU A 169 -0.98 1.70 17.62
C LEU A 169 -0.44 3.07 18.07
N ASN A 170 0.87 3.30 17.96
CA ASN A 170 1.49 4.56 18.39
C ASN A 170 0.94 5.75 17.60
N ILE A 171 0.81 5.61 16.29
CA ILE A 171 0.26 6.64 15.40
C ILE A 171 -1.21 6.96 15.72
N ASN A 172 -1.94 5.96 16.22
CA ASN A 172 -3.36 6.05 16.52
C ASN A 172 -3.65 6.06 18.02
N SER A 173 -2.68 6.34 18.89
CA SER A 173 -2.80 6.08 20.33
C SER A 173 -3.94 6.87 20.99
N GLU A 174 -4.13 8.13 20.56
CA GLU A 174 -5.21 9.00 21.04
C GLU A 174 -6.58 8.44 20.63
N ARG A 175 -6.78 8.15 19.33
CA ARG A 175 -8.01 7.54 18.82
C ARG A 175 -8.28 6.20 19.50
N ALA A 176 -7.26 5.37 19.67
CA ALA A 176 -7.38 4.08 20.34
C ALA A 176 -7.86 4.24 21.79
N ALA A 177 -7.32 5.21 22.54
CA ALA A 177 -7.69 5.44 23.93
C ALA A 177 -9.09 6.04 24.07
N MET A 178 -9.52 6.88 23.11
CA MET A 178 -10.81 7.58 23.17
C MET A 178 -11.97 6.74 22.63
N GLU A 179 -11.75 5.96 21.57
CA GLU A 179 -12.82 5.31 20.81
C GLU A 179 -12.81 3.78 20.93
N HIS A 180 -11.67 3.18 21.27
CA HIS A 180 -11.45 1.72 21.21
C HIS A 180 -10.74 1.14 22.43
N TYR A 181 -10.88 1.77 23.61
CA TYR A 181 -10.07 1.45 24.79
C TYR A 181 -10.12 -0.04 25.17
N ASP A 182 -11.30 -0.61 25.34
CA ASP A 182 -11.45 -2.01 25.79
C ASP A 182 -10.90 -3.01 24.77
N GLU A 183 -11.07 -2.72 23.48
CA GLU A 183 -10.66 -3.59 22.36
C GLU A 183 -9.15 -3.57 22.12
N VAL A 184 -8.48 -2.48 22.51
CA VAL A 184 -7.05 -2.25 22.25
C VAL A 184 -6.21 -2.39 23.51
N TYR A 185 -6.64 -1.84 24.64
CA TYR A 185 -5.91 -1.83 25.92
C TYR A 185 -6.51 -2.76 26.98
N GLY A 186 -7.73 -3.26 26.79
CA GLY A 186 -8.37 -4.22 27.69
C GLY A 186 -8.02 -5.69 27.44
N VAL A 187 -7.15 -5.97 26.47
CA VAL A 187 -6.72 -7.33 26.10
C VAL A 187 -5.52 -7.79 26.93
N GLU A 188 -5.53 -9.05 27.37
CA GLU A 188 -4.47 -9.66 28.16
C GLU A 188 -3.97 -10.97 27.52
N PRO A 189 -2.66 -11.14 27.29
CA PRO A 189 -1.60 -10.16 27.54
C PRO A 189 -1.63 -9.00 26.54
N PHE A 190 -1.39 -7.78 27.04
CA PHE A 190 -1.27 -6.62 26.17
C PHE A 190 0.02 -6.68 25.33
N SER A 191 -0.14 -6.52 24.01
CA SER A 191 0.98 -6.27 23.08
C SER A 191 0.59 -5.12 22.16
N THR A 192 1.48 -4.13 22.04
CA THR A 192 1.26 -2.97 21.17
C THR A 192 1.03 -3.38 19.71
N ILE A 193 1.66 -4.49 19.30
CA ILE A 193 1.60 -5.01 17.93
C ILE A 193 0.23 -5.65 17.66
N THR A 194 -0.20 -6.59 18.50
CA THR A 194 -1.49 -7.29 18.30
C THR A 194 -2.69 -6.36 18.51
N SER A 195 -2.59 -5.43 19.47
CA SER A 195 -3.58 -4.38 19.69
C SER A 195 -3.64 -3.38 18.54
N GLY A 196 -2.48 -2.99 17.99
CA GLY A 196 -2.39 -2.18 16.77
C GLY A 196 -3.01 -2.89 15.56
N ALA A 197 -2.79 -4.21 15.44
CA ALA A 197 -3.37 -5.03 14.37
C ALA A 197 -4.91 -5.09 14.43
N THR A 198 -5.51 -5.14 15.62
CA THR A 198 -6.96 -5.03 15.79
C THR A 198 -7.49 -3.72 15.22
N LEU A 199 -6.84 -2.59 15.54
CA LEU A 199 -7.24 -1.28 15.02
C LEU A 199 -7.03 -1.18 13.50
N LEU A 200 -5.90 -1.69 13.01
CA LEU A 200 -5.61 -1.79 11.57
C LEU A 200 -6.68 -2.60 10.84
N GLY A 201 -7.10 -3.74 11.40
CA GLY A 201 -8.17 -4.57 10.85
C GLY A 201 -9.51 -3.82 10.75
N LYS A 202 -9.87 -3.02 11.76
CA LYS A 202 -11.08 -2.17 11.74
C LYS A 202 -11.01 -1.15 10.59
N ASP A 203 -9.87 -0.50 10.44
CA ASP A 203 -9.70 0.50 9.39
C ASP A 203 -9.70 -0.12 7.99
N ILE A 204 -9.06 -1.29 7.80
CA ILE A 204 -9.13 -2.04 6.54
C ILE A 204 -10.58 -2.49 6.26
N ASN A 205 -11.34 -2.88 7.27
CA ASN A 205 -12.75 -3.24 7.08
C ASN A 205 -13.59 -2.06 6.60
N GLU A 206 -13.37 -0.86 7.15
CA GLU A 206 -14.06 0.35 6.68
C GLU A 206 -13.61 0.74 5.26
N LEU A 207 -12.30 0.64 4.93
CA LEU A 207 -11.80 0.81 3.56
C LEU A 207 -12.53 -0.09 2.55
N LEU A 208 -12.83 -1.33 2.96
CA LEU A 208 -13.39 -2.36 2.08
C LEU A 208 -14.91 -2.50 2.18
N LYS A 209 -15.59 -1.59 2.88
CA LYS A 209 -17.04 -1.62 3.13
C LYS A 209 -17.88 -1.72 1.86
N THR A 210 -17.47 -1.03 0.79
CA THR A 210 -18.11 -1.05 -0.54
C THR A 210 -17.40 -2.00 -1.52
N HIS A 211 -16.30 -2.64 -1.12
CA HIS A 211 -15.42 -3.45 -1.98
C HIS A 211 -15.41 -4.94 -1.57
N GLN A 212 -16.59 -5.55 -1.51
CA GLN A 212 -16.78 -6.90 -0.94
C GLN A 212 -15.97 -8.01 -1.62
N LYS A 213 -15.76 -7.94 -2.94
CA LYS A 213 -14.90 -8.90 -3.66
C LYS A 213 -13.45 -8.77 -3.21
N THR A 214 -12.95 -7.54 -3.10
CA THR A 214 -11.60 -7.27 -2.60
C THR A 214 -11.45 -7.74 -1.16
N LYS A 215 -12.44 -7.45 -0.32
CA LYS A 215 -12.51 -7.95 1.05
C LYS A 215 -12.36 -9.47 1.12
N ALA A 216 -13.13 -10.20 0.34
CA ALA A 216 -13.05 -11.66 0.28
C ALA A 216 -11.66 -12.16 -0.14
N SER A 217 -11.05 -11.56 -1.17
CA SER A 217 -9.70 -11.94 -1.62
C SER A 217 -8.62 -11.65 -0.58
N ILE A 218 -8.72 -10.55 0.16
CA ILE A 218 -7.78 -10.22 1.24
C ILE A 218 -7.91 -11.20 2.40
N VAL A 219 -9.14 -11.51 2.82
CA VAL A 219 -9.41 -12.51 3.86
C VAL A 219 -8.87 -13.87 3.42
N GLU A 220 -9.06 -14.27 2.16
CA GLU A 220 -8.54 -15.53 1.63
C GLU A 220 -7.00 -15.59 1.72
N ILE A 221 -6.30 -14.53 1.28
CA ILE A 221 -4.84 -14.48 1.32
C ILE A 221 -4.33 -14.58 2.76
N LEU A 222 -4.88 -13.78 3.67
CA LEU A 222 -4.45 -13.76 5.07
C LEU A 222 -4.78 -15.08 5.77
N THR A 223 -5.98 -15.64 5.56
CA THR A 223 -6.40 -16.92 6.15
C THR A 223 -5.53 -18.07 5.66
N ALA A 224 -5.18 -18.08 4.37
CA ALA A 224 -4.30 -19.10 3.80
C ALA A 224 -2.90 -19.07 4.43
N GLU A 225 -2.36 -17.88 4.74
CA GLU A 225 -1.08 -17.76 5.45
C GLU A 225 -1.21 -18.08 6.93
N ASN A 226 -2.25 -17.59 7.62
CA ASN A 226 -2.49 -17.87 9.04
C ASN A 226 -2.62 -19.38 9.32
N ASN A 227 -3.32 -20.11 8.44
CA ASN A 227 -3.51 -21.55 8.57
C ASN A 227 -2.23 -22.38 8.38
N LYS A 228 -1.20 -21.83 7.71
CA LYS A 228 0.09 -22.52 7.55
C LYS A 228 0.93 -22.49 8.83
N LYS A 229 0.60 -21.62 9.80
CA LYS A 229 1.34 -21.48 11.05
C LYS A 229 2.85 -21.31 10.77
N GLU A 230 3.69 -22.20 11.31
CA GLU A 230 5.15 -22.14 11.18
C GLU A 230 5.62 -22.22 9.72
N ASP A 231 4.81 -22.81 8.82
CA ASP A 231 5.08 -22.86 7.38
C ASP A 231 4.63 -21.59 6.64
N SER A 232 4.08 -20.59 7.33
CA SER A 232 3.65 -19.33 6.72
C SER A 232 4.87 -18.55 6.23
N LYS A 233 4.90 -18.30 4.93
CA LYS A 233 5.96 -17.51 4.34
C LYS A 233 5.83 -16.03 4.72
N LEU A 234 4.60 -15.53 4.83
CA LEU A 234 4.36 -14.13 5.22
C LEU A 234 4.89 -13.87 6.62
N ILE A 235 4.49 -14.70 7.59
CA ILE A 235 4.91 -14.54 8.99
C ILE A 235 6.43 -14.64 9.11
N ASN A 236 7.03 -15.66 8.48
CA ASN A 236 8.48 -15.85 8.49
C ASN A 236 9.23 -14.67 7.88
N GLN A 237 8.75 -14.09 6.78
CA GLN A 237 9.38 -12.90 6.18
C GLN A 237 9.24 -11.63 7.03
N ILE A 238 8.15 -11.48 7.79
CA ILE A 238 7.99 -10.38 8.74
C ILE A 238 9.03 -10.51 9.87
N ILE A 239 9.13 -11.68 10.52
CA ILE A 239 10.07 -11.87 11.65
C ILE A 239 11.55 -11.84 11.22
N GLU A 240 11.87 -12.19 9.96
CA GLU A 240 13.21 -12.06 9.39
C GLU A 240 13.74 -10.62 9.44
N THR A 241 12.83 -9.65 9.26
CA THR A 241 13.15 -8.22 9.19
C THR A 241 12.86 -7.49 10.50
N HIS A 242 11.89 -7.98 11.28
CA HIS A 242 11.45 -7.42 12.57
C HIS A 242 11.76 -8.38 13.72
N LYS A 243 13.05 -8.54 14.05
CA LYS A 243 13.54 -9.56 15.02
C LYS A 243 13.01 -9.41 16.45
N ALA A 244 12.44 -8.25 16.78
CA ALA A 244 11.81 -8.03 18.08
C ALA A 244 10.45 -8.74 18.18
N PHE A 245 9.82 -9.06 17.04
CA PHE A 245 8.53 -9.74 17.01
C PHE A 245 8.71 -11.22 17.31
N SER A 246 7.84 -11.77 18.14
CA SER A 246 7.66 -13.22 18.23
C SER A 246 6.79 -13.74 17.07
N PHE A 247 6.95 -15.02 16.73
CA PHE A 247 6.07 -15.69 15.76
C PHE A 247 4.59 -15.60 16.18
N GLU A 248 4.31 -15.80 17.48
CA GLU A 248 2.96 -15.76 18.05
C GLU A 248 2.33 -14.36 17.93
N GLU A 249 3.10 -13.28 18.14
CA GLU A 249 2.59 -11.91 17.96
C GLU A 249 2.19 -11.61 16.51
N VAL A 250 2.98 -12.03 15.53
CA VAL A 250 2.66 -11.82 14.12
C VAL A 250 1.47 -12.67 13.70
N LEU A 251 1.42 -13.94 14.12
CA LEU A 251 0.28 -14.84 13.88
C LEU A 251 -1.01 -14.23 14.45
N ASN A 252 -1.01 -13.85 15.73
CA ASN A 252 -2.17 -13.25 16.39
C ASN A 252 -2.56 -11.91 15.78
N SER A 253 -1.59 -11.13 15.27
CA SER A 253 -1.87 -9.89 14.54
C SER A 253 -2.63 -10.15 13.25
N ILE A 254 -2.22 -11.15 12.46
CA ILE A 254 -2.93 -11.55 11.24
C ILE A 254 -4.32 -12.08 11.60
N GLU A 255 -4.45 -12.90 12.64
CA GLU A 255 -5.73 -13.39 13.13
C GLU A 255 -6.67 -12.25 13.56
N ASN A 256 -6.17 -11.25 14.30
CA ASN A 256 -6.93 -10.07 14.69
C ASN A 256 -7.45 -9.31 13.47
N ILE A 257 -6.62 -9.11 12.45
CA ILE A 257 -7.02 -8.44 11.20
C ILE A 257 -8.12 -9.27 10.49
N ILE A 258 -7.95 -10.58 10.36
CA ILE A 258 -8.96 -11.47 9.77
C ILE A 258 -10.29 -11.37 10.53
N ASN A 259 -10.25 -11.35 11.86
CA ASN A 259 -11.44 -11.28 12.70
C ASN A 259 -12.21 -9.96 12.53
N GLN A 260 -11.53 -8.84 12.25
CA GLN A 260 -12.22 -7.58 11.93
C GLN A 260 -12.82 -7.56 10.52
N LEU A 261 -12.33 -8.41 9.62
CA LEU A 261 -12.79 -8.52 8.24
C LEU A 261 -13.89 -9.57 8.06
N ASN A 262 -14.14 -10.47 9.00
CA ASN A 262 -15.29 -11.39 8.92
C ASN A 262 -16.55 -10.77 9.49
#